data_AF-A0A934YE64-F1
#
_entry.id   AF-A0A934YE64-F1
#
_cell.length_a   1.000
_cell.length_b   1.000
_cell.length_c   1.000
_cell.angle_alpha   90.00
_cell.angle_beta   90.00
_cell.angle_gamma   90.00
#
_symmetry.space_group_name_H-M   'P 1'
#
loop_
_entity.id
_entity.type
_entity.pdbx_description
1 polymer ?
#
loop_
_entity_poly.entity_id
_entity_poly.type
_entity_poly.pdbx_seq_one_letter_code
_entity_poly.pdbx_strand_id
1 'polypeptide(L)'
;MNHNLLKITYLFIFLPLLLQGQSLEGTWKQLPLTSELSTRMNADLVLPSDAKAYLVDVSVINNLLMNARSSEQIQMALPLGPEGEEEIFNMTYDPIMGIMDQKKFSDILTFRAVSTDGKGKLGRIGISSLGFYGIFESEDGQTIIRHGNGEEKDKVFIYDLDRKMALVDPLLLGVCGTESAPKISHNFDVLQTRDEIRKMRNYRLAISCTSGFATIAGGSESAVMAKVVEAVNLLNLRYHVDFGFRMTLIDNNERLFNLSAATDYFVDQTKGLGLLRQNQNFIDSLLSPEDYDLSQVFTKVCSDVGGVVSGRACDDNSKARGVSCRSSDEDYFFTTFKHEMGHQFNGDIPLMLATAVHNMTQNHLTNQAQVVRYYHMEIIVVTTMSVQEKITSM
;
A
#
# COMPACT_ATOMS: atom_id res chain seq x y z
N MET A 1 -36.05 62.97 -26.50
CA MET A 1 -34.86 62.10 -26.56
C MET A 1 -35.24 60.77 -25.92
N ASN A 2 -35.60 59.78 -26.74
CA ASN A 2 -35.98 58.44 -26.30
C ASN A 2 -34.73 57.56 -26.24
N HIS A 3 -34.35 57.11 -25.05
CA HIS A 3 -33.32 56.08 -24.90
C HIS A 3 -34.00 54.71 -24.82
N ASN A 4 -33.93 53.95 -25.91
CA ASN A 4 -34.24 52.52 -25.94
C ASN A 4 -33.10 51.75 -25.25
N LEU A 5 -33.36 51.19 -24.06
CA LEU A 5 -32.48 50.17 -23.46
C LEU A 5 -32.83 48.80 -24.05
N LEU A 6 -31.90 48.26 -24.84
CA LEU A 6 -31.93 46.89 -25.36
C LEU A 6 -31.63 45.93 -24.20
N LYS A 7 -32.63 45.18 -23.73
CA LYS A 7 -32.43 44.07 -22.79
C LYS A 7 -31.87 42.87 -23.56
N ILE A 8 -30.57 42.60 -23.40
CA ILE A 8 -29.93 41.37 -23.88
C ILE A 8 -30.15 40.29 -22.82
N THR A 9 -31.06 39.36 -23.09
CA THR A 9 -31.29 38.17 -22.27
C THR A 9 -30.25 37.12 -22.64
N TYR A 10 -29.29 36.84 -21.76
CA TYR A 10 -28.36 35.72 -21.93
C TYR A 10 -29.10 34.40 -21.65
N LEU A 11 -29.41 33.66 -22.72
CA LEU A 11 -29.91 32.30 -22.65
C LEU A 11 -28.72 31.36 -22.33
N PHE A 12 -28.55 31.00 -21.05
CA PHE A 12 -27.63 29.94 -20.66
C PHE A 12 -28.21 28.59 -21.11
N ILE A 13 -27.78 28.13 -22.28
CA ILE A 13 -28.03 26.76 -22.74
C ILE A 13 -27.12 25.85 -21.89
N PHE A 14 -27.70 25.19 -20.90
CA PHE A 14 -27.06 24.10 -20.17
C PHE A 14 -26.96 22.92 -21.12
N LEU A 15 -25.86 22.82 -21.87
CA LEU A 15 -25.54 21.64 -22.65
C LEU A 15 -25.06 20.58 -21.66
N PRO A 16 -25.77 19.45 -21.47
CA PRO A 16 -25.24 18.39 -20.64
C PRO A 16 -24.00 17.87 -21.36
N LEU A 17 -22.83 18.08 -20.74
CA LEU A 17 -21.61 17.37 -21.12
C LEU A 17 -21.88 15.88 -20.87
N LEU A 18 -22.29 15.18 -21.93
CA LEU A 18 -22.22 13.73 -21.98
C LEU A 18 -20.74 13.37 -21.90
N LEU A 19 -20.26 13.06 -20.69
CA LEU A 19 -19.01 12.33 -20.50
C LEU A 19 -19.20 10.98 -21.18
N GLN A 20 -18.78 10.90 -22.45
CA GLN A 20 -18.62 9.63 -23.12
C GLN A 20 -17.49 8.90 -22.39
N GLY A 21 -17.83 7.89 -21.59
CA GLY A 21 -16.85 6.90 -21.16
C GLY A 21 -16.18 6.36 -22.41
N GLN A 22 -14.85 6.48 -22.50
CA GLN A 22 -14.12 5.78 -23.55
C GLN A 22 -14.33 4.30 -23.30
N SER A 23 -15.09 3.64 -24.17
CA SER A 23 -15.22 2.18 -24.17
C SER A 23 -13.82 1.62 -24.33
N LEU A 24 -13.36 0.88 -23.33
CA LEU A 24 -12.12 0.13 -23.35
C LEU A 24 -12.32 -1.26 -23.96
N GLU A 25 -13.40 -1.49 -24.72
CA GLU A 25 -13.69 -2.79 -25.34
C GLU A 25 -12.44 -3.37 -26.01
N GLY A 26 -11.99 -4.52 -25.50
CA GLY A 26 -10.82 -5.25 -26.01
C GLY A 26 -9.46 -4.82 -25.45
N THR A 27 -9.39 -3.91 -24.47
CA THR A 27 -8.14 -3.53 -23.79
C THR A 27 -7.60 -4.69 -22.94
N TRP A 28 -8.50 -5.47 -22.35
CA TRP A 28 -8.19 -6.63 -21.53
C TRP A 28 -8.44 -7.90 -22.32
N LYS A 29 -7.37 -8.51 -22.83
CA LYS A 29 -7.47 -9.80 -23.52
C LYS A 29 -7.07 -10.92 -22.56
N GLN A 30 -8.06 -11.67 -22.06
CA GLN A 30 -7.79 -12.79 -21.17
C GLN A 30 -6.89 -13.84 -21.85
N LEU A 31 -5.88 -14.30 -21.12
CA LEU A 31 -4.94 -15.34 -21.52
C LEU A 31 -5.28 -16.64 -20.79
N PRO A 32 -5.14 -17.80 -21.44
CA PRO A 32 -5.17 -19.08 -20.73
C PRO A 32 -3.96 -19.16 -19.81
N LEU A 33 -4.17 -19.59 -18.56
CA LEU A 33 -3.07 -19.94 -17.66
C LEU A 33 -2.50 -21.29 -18.08
N THR A 34 -1.53 -21.26 -18.99
CA THR A 34 -0.85 -22.48 -19.43
C THR A 34 0.16 -22.95 -18.38
N SER A 35 0.55 -24.22 -18.47
CA SER A 35 1.63 -24.80 -17.66
C SER A 35 2.95 -24.03 -17.82
N GLU A 36 3.21 -23.42 -18.99
CA GLU A 36 4.43 -22.65 -19.24
C GLU A 36 4.41 -21.26 -18.59
N LEU A 37 3.26 -20.56 -18.62
CA LEU A 37 3.07 -19.32 -17.86
C LEU A 37 3.21 -19.59 -16.36
N SER A 38 2.49 -20.58 -15.83
CA SER A 38 2.60 -20.95 -14.41
C SER A 38 4.00 -21.41 -13.98
N THR A 39 4.77 -22.09 -14.86
CA THR A 39 6.13 -22.56 -14.53
C THR A 39 7.18 -21.44 -14.57
N ARG A 40 7.11 -20.49 -15.51
CA ARG A 40 8.01 -19.30 -15.51
C ARG A 40 7.72 -18.38 -14.32
N MET A 41 6.47 -18.36 -13.87
CA MET A 41 6.01 -17.56 -12.73
C MET A 41 6.32 -18.22 -11.39
N ASN A 42 6.40 -19.56 -11.31
CA ASN A 42 6.84 -20.31 -10.11
C ASN A 42 8.26 -19.96 -9.62
N ALA A 43 9.08 -19.24 -10.40
CA ALA A 43 10.37 -18.75 -9.94
C ALA A 43 10.26 -17.49 -9.05
N ASP A 44 9.24 -16.63 -9.26
CA ASP A 44 9.16 -15.30 -8.62
C ASP A 44 7.78 -14.96 -8.00
N LEU A 45 6.67 -15.58 -8.42
CA LEU A 45 5.30 -15.35 -7.91
C LEU A 45 4.49 -16.66 -7.92
N VAL A 46 4.33 -17.32 -6.77
CA VAL A 46 3.45 -18.50 -6.62
C VAL A 46 2.00 -18.04 -6.66
N LEU A 47 1.33 -18.07 -7.81
CA LEU A 47 -0.06 -17.61 -7.93
C LEU A 47 -1.10 -18.64 -7.44
N PRO A 48 -2.25 -18.18 -6.93
CA PRO A 48 -3.36 -19.07 -6.66
C PRO A 48 -3.99 -19.61 -7.96
N SER A 49 -4.59 -20.80 -7.88
CA SER A 49 -5.08 -21.54 -9.05
C SER A 49 -6.21 -20.85 -9.81
N ASP A 50 -6.87 -19.90 -9.16
CA ASP A 50 -7.96 -19.07 -9.67
C ASP A 50 -7.51 -17.68 -10.10
N ALA A 51 -6.20 -17.39 -10.08
CA ALA A 51 -5.66 -16.17 -10.66
C ALA A 51 -6.08 -16.05 -12.13
N LYS A 52 -6.24 -14.82 -12.63
CA LYS A 52 -6.60 -14.54 -14.02
C LYS A 52 -5.49 -13.74 -14.67
N ALA A 53 -5.11 -14.13 -15.89
CA ALA A 53 -4.07 -13.46 -16.67
C ALA A 53 -4.70 -12.71 -17.84
N TYR A 54 -4.19 -11.51 -18.13
CA TYR A 54 -4.65 -10.66 -19.21
C TYR A 54 -3.45 -10.09 -19.96
N LEU A 55 -3.55 -10.01 -21.28
CA LEU A 55 -2.71 -9.14 -22.10
C LEU A 55 -3.40 -7.78 -22.18
N VAL A 56 -2.64 -6.73 -21.91
CA VAL A 56 -3.13 -5.37 -21.76
C VAL A 56 -2.38 -4.44 -22.70
N ASP A 57 -3.09 -3.59 -23.43
CA ASP A 57 -2.46 -2.48 -24.13
C ASP A 57 -2.13 -1.36 -23.12
N VAL A 58 -0.93 -1.46 -22.53
CA VAL A 58 -0.44 -0.50 -21.54
C VAL A 58 -0.33 0.91 -22.14
N SER A 59 -0.14 1.05 -23.46
CA SER A 59 -0.09 2.37 -24.10
C SER A 59 -1.46 3.04 -24.10
N VAL A 60 -2.53 2.28 -24.36
CA VAL A 60 -3.91 2.78 -24.26
C VAL A 60 -4.24 3.20 -22.83
N ILE A 61 -3.93 2.36 -21.84
CA ILE A 61 -4.14 2.70 -20.42
C ILE A 61 -3.34 3.94 -20.04
N ASN A 62 -2.05 4.00 -20.40
CA ASN A 62 -1.20 5.13 -20.08
C ASN A 62 -1.73 6.44 -20.69
N ASN A 63 -2.15 6.42 -21.95
CA ASN A 63 -2.73 7.61 -22.59
C ASN A 63 -4.02 8.06 -21.91
N LEU A 64 -4.91 7.13 -21.55
CA LEU A 64 -6.13 7.43 -20.81
C LEU A 64 -5.84 8.08 -19.44
N LEU A 65 -4.92 7.48 -18.68
CA LEU A 65 -4.53 7.96 -17.35
C LEU A 65 -3.74 9.27 -17.40
N MET A 66 -2.91 9.49 -18.42
CA MET A 66 -2.20 10.77 -18.60
C MET A 66 -3.16 11.93 -18.86
N ASN A 67 -4.23 11.71 -19.62
CA ASN A 67 -5.28 12.70 -19.83
C ASN A 67 -6.09 12.97 -18.55
N ALA A 68 -6.22 11.96 -17.69
CA ALA A 68 -6.95 12.07 -16.42
C ALA A 68 -6.30 13.02 -15.40
N ARG A 69 -5.04 13.42 -15.59
CA ARG A 69 -4.40 14.47 -14.78
C ARG A 69 -5.11 15.83 -14.86
N SER A 70 -5.77 16.08 -15.98
CA SER A 70 -6.43 17.35 -16.29
C SER A 70 -7.95 17.29 -16.12
N SER A 71 -8.50 16.12 -15.80
CA SER A 71 -9.93 15.93 -15.52
C SER A 71 -10.17 15.61 -14.05
N GLU A 72 -11.33 15.96 -13.53
CA GLU A 72 -11.69 15.64 -12.14
C GLU A 72 -11.90 14.12 -11.93
N GLN A 73 -12.37 13.44 -12.99
CA GLN A 73 -12.66 12.02 -12.97
C GLN A 73 -12.62 11.44 -14.39
N ILE A 74 -12.22 10.17 -14.52
CA ILE A 74 -12.41 9.37 -15.73
C ILE A 74 -13.08 8.04 -15.38
N GLN A 75 -13.74 7.41 -16.35
CA GLN A 75 -14.27 6.06 -16.17
C GLN A 75 -13.38 5.05 -16.88
N MET A 76 -13.14 3.92 -16.21
CA MET A 76 -12.35 2.81 -16.74
C MET A 76 -13.02 1.49 -16.37
N ALA A 77 -13.17 0.62 -17.36
CA ALA A 77 -13.59 -0.76 -17.19
C ALA A 77 -12.39 -1.63 -16.79
N LEU A 78 -12.54 -2.42 -15.72
CA LEU A 78 -11.55 -3.37 -15.24
C LEU A 78 -12.19 -4.75 -15.06
N PRO A 79 -11.50 -5.85 -15.41
CA PRO A 79 -12.04 -7.22 -15.29
C PRO A 79 -11.98 -7.73 -13.84
N LEU A 80 -12.67 -7.02 -12.94
CA LEU A 80 -12.67 -7.23 -11.49
C LEU A 80 -13.98 -7.85 -10.96
N GLY A 81 -14.89 -8.21 -11.85
CA GLY A 81 -16.04 -9.02 -11.47
C GLY A 81 -15.62 -10.44 -11.04
N PRO A 82 -16.43 -11.14 -10.22
CA PRO A 82 -16.14 -12.49 -9.74
C PRO A 82 -15.68 -13.48 -10.82
N GLU A 83 -16.27 -13.42 -12.02
CA GLU A 83 -15.93 -14.29 -13.15
C GLU A 83 -15.02 -13.61 -14.18
N GLY A 84 -14.58 -12.38 -13.91
CA GLY A 84 -13.65 -11.60 -14.72
C GLY A 84 -14.36 -10.69 -15.70
N GLU A 85 -15.66 -10.50 -15.51
CA GLU A 85 -16.44 -9.48 -16.20
C GLU A 85 -15.95 -8.08 -15.88
N GLU A 86 -16.14 -7.18 -16.83
CA GLU A 86 -15.76 -5.78 -16.69
C GLU A 86 -16.69 -5.05 -15.72
N GLU A 87 -16.08 -4.39 -14.74
CA GLU A 87 -16.73 -3.48 -13.81
C GLU A 87 -16.19 -2.07 -14.07
N ILE A 88 -17.08 -1.07 -14.03
CA ILE A 88 -16.73 0.32 -14.32
C ILE A 88 -16.35 1.03 -13.02
N PHE A 89 -15.21 1.70 -13.05
CA PHE A 89 -14.69 2.49 -11.95
C PHE A 89 -14.53 3.95 -12.36
N ASN A 90 -14.97 4.81 -11.46
CA ASN A 90 -14.61 6.21 -11.45
C ASN A 90 -13.19 6.36 -10.88
N MET A 91 -12.26 6.81 -11.72
CA MET A 91 -10.87 7.06 -11.35
C MET A 91 -10.63 8.55 -11.12
N THR A 92 -10.01 8.89 -10.01
CA THR A 92 -9.60 10.26 -9.67
C THR A 92 -8.10 10.30 -9.44
N TYR A 93 -7.40 11.22 -10.13
CA TYR A 93 -5.97 11.40 -9.98
C TYR A 93 -5.65 11.79 -8.53
N ASP A 94 -4.79 11.01 -7.88
CA ASP A 94 -4.46 11.19 -6.47
C ASP A 94 -2.97 10.91 -6.23
N PRO A 95 -2.09 11.86 -6.63
CA PRO A 95 -0.65 11.68 -6.54
C PRO A 95 -0.20 11.55 -5.09
N ILE A 96 0.76 10.65 -4.89
CA ILE A 96 1.37 10.36 -3.58
C ILE A 96 2.83 10.77 -3.50
N MET A 97 3.41 11.30 -4.58
CA MET A 97 4.73 11.91 -4.56
C MET A 97 4.65 13.39 -4.17
N GLY A 98 5.75 13.92 -3.65
CA GLY A 98 5.95 15.36 -3.56
C GLY A 98 5.83 16.06 -4.93
N ILE A 99 5.61 17.37 -4.94
CA ILE A 99 5.31 18.13 -6.16
C ILE A 99 6.50 18.11 -7.13
N MET A 100 7.72 18.21 -6.62
CA MET A 100 8.95 18.20 -7.41
C MET A 100 9.21 16.80 -7.97
N ASP A 101 9.01 15.76 -7.16
CA ASP A 101 9.19 14.36 -7.58
C ASP A 101 8.14 13.97 -8.61
N GLN A 102 6.89 14.38 -8.42
CA GLN A 102 5.83 14.13 -9.38
C GLN A 102 6.11 14.81 -10.74
N LYS A 103 6.81 15.95 -10.74
CA LYS A 103 7.26 16.62 -11.97
C LYS A 103 8.45 15.92 -12.61
N LYS A 104 9.41 15.44 -11.82
CA LYS A 104 10.59 14.69 -12.28
C LYS A 104 10.21 13.33 -12.86
N PHE A 105 9.38 12.58 -12.13
CA PHE A 105 8.88 11.25 -12.48
C PHE A 105 7.45 11.35 -13.02
N SER A 106 7.29 12.13 -14.09
CA SER A 106 5.98 12.47 -14.65
C SER A 106 5.27 11.31 -15.35
N ASP A 107 5.92 10.17 -15.55
CA ASP A 107 5.34 8.94 -16.09
C ASP A 107 4.76 8.02 -14.99
N ILE A 108 5.07 8.28 -13.71
CA ILE A 108 4.54 7.52 -12.59
C ILE A 108 3.25 8.19 -12.08
N LEU A 109 2.12 7.48 -12.22
CA LEU A 109 0.80 7.97 -11.88
C LEU A 109 0.11 7.07 -10.86
N THR A 110 -0.72 7.68 -10.02
CA THR A 110 -1.53 6.97 -9.03
C THR A 110 -2.93 7.57 -8.97
N PHE A 111 -3.93 6.71 -8.78
CA PHE A 111 -5.34 7.09 -8.79
C PHE A 111 -6.10 6.36 -7.69
N ARG A 112 -7.15 7.00 -7.20
CA ARG A 112 -8.22 6.34 -6.45
C ARG A 112 -9.27 5.83 -7.41
N ALA A 113 -9.76 4.63 -7.17
CA ALA A 113 -10.82 3.97 -7.94
C ALA A 113 -12.04 3.76 -7.04
N VAL A 114 -13.23 4.08 -7.54
CA VAL A 114 -14.50 3.81 -6.87
C VAL A 114 -15.45 3.19 -7.87
N SER A 115 -16.00 2.01 -7.56
CA SER A 115 -16.95 1.34 -8.46
C SER A 115 -18.22 2.15 -8.64
N THR A 116 -18.77 2.12 -9.85
CA THR A 116 -20.06 2.76 -10.18
C THR A 116 -21.26 1.86 -9.95
N ASP A 117 -21.06 0.58 -9.62
CA ASP A 117 -22.14 -0.41 -9.51
C ASP A 117 -22.98 -0.30 -8.22
N GLY A 118 -22.58 0.59 -7.30
CA GLY A 118 -23.24 0.84 -6.02
C GLY A 118 -22.87 -0.14 -4.90
N LYS A 119 -21.98 -1.11 -5.13
CA LYS A 119 -21.51 -2.07 -4.12
C LYS A 119 -20.32 -1.59 -3.31
N GLY A 120 -19.83 -0.37 -3.57
CA GLY A 120 -18.83 0.28 -2.73
C GLY A 120 -17.42 -0.30 -2.83
N LYS A 121 -17.09 -1.04 -3.91
CA LYS A 121 -15.71 -1.48 -4.16
C LYS A 121 -14.79 -0.26 -4.33
N LEU A 122 -13.73 -0.21 -3.53
CA LEU A 122 -12.75 0.88 -3.51
C LEU A 122 -11.40 0.34 -3.94
N GLY A 123 -10.59 1.14 -4.62
CA GLY A 123 -9.26 0.71 -5.01
C GLY A 123 -8.26 1.85 -5.14
N ARG A 124 -7.00 1.45 -5.26
CA ARG A 124 -5.91 2.32 -5.71
C ARG A 124 -5.18 1.62 -6.84
N ILE A 125 -4.97 2.35 -7.92
CA ILE A 125 -4.24 1.87 -9.09
C ILE A 125 -3.04 2.77 -9.35
N GLY A 126 -2.09 2.26 -10.11
CA GLY A 126 -1.02 3.08 -10.66
C GLY A 126 -0.46 2.51 -11.94
N ILE A 127 0.28 3.36 -12.64
CA ILE A 127 1.01 3.00 -13.84
C ILE A 127 2.38 3.67 -13.81
N SER A 128 3.37 2.96 -14.33
CA SER A 128 4.73 3.45 -14.53
C SER A 128 5.35 2.74 -15.73
N SER A 129 6.61 3.03 -16.02
CA SER A 129 7.41 2.28 -17.00
C SER A 129 7.51 0.78 -16.70
N LEU A 130 7.29 0.36 -15.44
CA LEU A 130 7.30 -1.05 -15.02
C LEU A 130 6.00 -1.78 -15.39
N GLY A 131 4.87 -1.08 -15.44
CA GLY A 131 3.57 -1.66 -15.78
C GLY A 131 2.40 -1.07 -14.99
N PHE A 132 1.22 -1.62 -15.24
CA PHE A 132 -0.03 -1.27 -14.56
C PHE A 132 -0.24 -2.18 -13.34
N TYR A 133 -0.63 -1.60 -12.21
CA TYR A 133 -0.88 -2.32 -10.97
C TYR A 133 -2.06 -1.71 -10.19
N GLY A 134 -2.54 -2.43 -9.19
CA GLY A 134 -3.57 -1.91 -8.29
C GLY A 134 -3.98 -2.88 -7.20
N ILE A 135 -4.73 -2.36 -6.24
CA ILE A 135 -5.38 -3.13 -5.18
C ILE A 135 -6.79 -2.61 -4.99
N PHE A 136 -7.72 -3.53 -4.78
CA PHE A 136 -9.13 -3.27 -4.63
C PHE A 136 -9.64 -4.02 -3.40
N GLU A 137 -10.53 -3.36 -2.67
CA GLU A 137 -11.19 -3.88 -1.48
C GLU A 137 -12.69 -3.94 -1.73
N SER A 138 -13.25 -5.09 -1.35
CA SER A 138 -14.67 -5.41 -1.43
C SER A 138 -15.08 -6.23 -0.21
N GLU A 139 -16.37 -6.55 -0.09
CA GLU A 139 -16.86 -7.44 0.98
C GLU A 139 -16.21 -8.84 0.94
N ASP A 140 -15.80 -9.28 -0.25
CA ASP A 140 -15.22 -10.61 -0.48
C ASP A 140 -13.71 -10.70 -0.20
N GLY A 141 -13.05 -9.56 0.07
CA GLY A 141 -11.61 -9.51 0.34
C GLY A 141 -10.83 -8.50 -0.52
N GLN A 142 -9.51 -8.67 -0.55
CA GLN A 142 -8.57 -7.83 -1.30
C GLN A 142 -8.15 -8.49 -2.62
N THR A 143 -8.52 -7.87 -3.74
CA THR A 143 -8.04 -8.26 -5.07
C THR A 143 -6.83 -7.40 -5.44
N ILE A 144 -5.77 -8.03 -5.92
CA ILE A 144 -4.56 -7.34 -6.38
C ILE A 144 -4.35 -7.55 -7.86
N ILE A 145 -3.78 -6.52 -8.50
CA ILE A 145 -3.37 -6.48 -9.89
C ILE A 145 -1.85 -6.29 -9.93
N ARG A 146 -1.13 -7.25 -10.51
CA ARG A 146 0.32 -7.17 -10.74
C ARG A 146 0.64 -7.24 -12.23
N HIS A 147 1.67 -6.51 -12.66
CA HIS A 147 2.22 -6.64 -14.00
C HIS A 147 3.33 -7.71 -14.03
N GLY A 148 3.60 -8.27 -15.21
CA GLY A 148 4.79 -9.08 -15.45
C GLY A 148 6.07 -8.25 -15.43
N ASN A 149 7.23 -8.92 -15.36
CA ASN A 149 8.53 -8.26 -15.34
C ASN A 149 9.19 -8.21 -16.72
N GLY A 150 10.04 -7.21 -16.95
CA GLY A 150 10.84 -7.10 -18.19
C GLY A 150 9.98 -7.04 -19.45
N GLU A 151 10.16 -8.01 -20.35
CA GLU A 151 9.40 -8.10 -21.61
C GLU A 151 7.92 -8.47 -21.40
N GLU A 152 7.54 -8.89 -20.19
CA GLU A 152 6.17 -9.31 -19.87
C GLU A 152 5.34 -8.22 -19.18
N LYS A 153 5.80 -6.96 -19.17
CA LYS A 153 5.09 -5.84 -18.53
C LYS A 153 3.67 -5.58 -19.03
N ASP A 154 3.35 -6.03 -20.24
CA ASP A 154 2.02 -5.93 -20.85
C ASP A 154 1.10 -7.10 -20.42
N LYS A 155 1.62 -8.07 -19.68
CA LYS A 155 0.83 -9.13 -19.03
C LYS A 155 0.47 -8.68 -17.63
N VAL A 156 -0.80 -8.81 -17.27
CA VAL A 156 -1.34 -8.45 -15.96
C VAL A 156 -2.01 -9.66 -15.33
N PHE A 157 -1.80 -9.82 -14.04
CA PHE A 157 -2.33 -10.89 -13.22
C PHE A 157 -3.25 -10.32 -12.15
N ILE A 158 -4.44 -10.89 -12.03
CA ILE A 158 -5.47 -10.49 -11.08
C ILE A 158 -5.81 -11.68 -10.21
N TYR A 159 -5.72 -11.51 -8.90
CA TYR A 159 -5.98 -12.58 -7.94
C TYR A 159 -6.30 -12.04 -6.55
N ASP A 160 -6.82 -12.91 -5.70
CA ASP A 160 -7.05 -12.62 -4.29
C ASP A 160 -5.73 -12.66 -3.50
N LEU A 161 -5.45 -11.57 -2.78
CA LEU A 161 -4.18 -11.39 -2.06
C LEU A 161 -4.06 -12.36 -0.88
N ASP A 162 -5.16 -12.65 -0.17
CA ASP A 162 -5.12 -13.53 0.99
C ASP A 162 -4.89 -14.98 0.57
N ARG A 163 -5.56 -15.43 -0.50
CA ARG A 163 -5.31 -16.75 -1.12
C ARG A 163 -3.88 -16.87 -1.61
N LYS A 164 -3.35 -15.83 -2.25
CA LYS A 164 -1.93 -15.77 -2.66
C LYS A 164 -1.00 -15.93 -1.46
N MET A 165 -1.31 -15.25 -0.35
CA MET A 165 -0.45 -15.26 0.83
C MET A 165 -0.51 -16.58 1.59
N ALA A 166 -1.62 -17.30 1.53
CA ALA A 166 -1.73 -18.66 2.05
C ALA A 166 -0.84 -19.68 1.33
N LEU A 167 -0.31 -19.36 0.15
CA LEU A 167 0.60 -20.22 -0.63
C LEU A 167 2.07 -19.95 -0.36
N VAL A 168 2.40 -18.83 0.30
CA VAL A 168 3.78 -18.51 0.64
C VAL A 168 4.21 -19.36 1.83
N ASP A 169 5.38 -19.99 1.73
CA ASP A 169 5.91 -20.88 2.75
C ASP A 169 5.95 -20.17 4.12
N PRO A 170 5.36 -20.74 5.18
CA PRO A 170 5.49 -20.25 6.54
C PRO A 170 6.95 -20.10 7.02
N LEU A 171 7.92 -20.78 6.41
CA LEU A 171 9.35 -20.57 6.68
C LEU A 171 9.93 -19.31 6.02
N LEU A 172 9.30 -18.79 4.96
CA LEU A 172 9.61 -17.48 4.38
C LEU A 172 9.00 -16.33 5.21
N LEU A 173 7.96 -16.61 6.01
CA LEU A 173 7.42 -15.71 7.03
C LEU A 173 8.43 -15.60 8.18
N GLY A 174 9.53 -14.89 7.93
CA GLY A 174 10.48 -14.50 8.96
C GLY A 174 9.73 -13.82 10.10
N VAL A 175 9.93 -14.31 11.32
CA VAL A 175 9.32 -13.74 12.53
C VAL A 175 9.60 -12.23 12.54
N CYS A 176 8.55 -11.42 12.74
CA CYS A 176 8.70 -9.98 12.91
C CYS A 176 9.70 -9.72 14.04
N GLY A 177 10.78 -9.01 13.72
CA GLY A 177 11.72 -8.59 14.74
C GLY A 177 11.11 -7.43 15.50
N THR A 178 11.08 -7.50 16.83
CA THR A 178 10.89 -6.33 17.67
C THR A 178 12.10 -6.19 18.57
N GLU A 179 12.89 -5.12 18.41
CA GLU A 179 13.75 -4.70 19.52
C GLU A 179 12.83 -4.07 20.55
N SER A 180 12.82 -4.59 21.78
CA SER A 180 11.96 -4.06 22.85
C SER A 180 12.24 -2.56 23.03
N ALA A 181 11.34 -1.72 22.53
CA ALA A 181 11.29 -0.33 22.96
C ALA A 181 11.03 -0.32 24.48
N PRO A 182 11.54 0.66 25.24
CA PRO A 182 11.27 0.74 26.66
C PRO A 182 9.75 0.71 26.90
N LYS A 183 9.31 -0.25 27.72
CA LYS A 183 7.91 -0.39 28.14
C LYS A 183 7.47 0.92 28.80
N ILE A 184 6.69 1.72 28.08
CA ILE A 184 5.94 2.80 28.72
C ILE A 184 4.73 2.11 29.36
N SER A 185 4.62 2.17 30.68
CA SER A 185 3.43 1.67 31.38
C SER A 185 2.23 2.51 30.96
N HIS A 186 1.42 2.00 30.05
CA HIS A 186 0.14 2.61 29.74
C HIS A 186 -0.84 2.21 30.84
N ASN A 187 -1.22 3.16 31.70
CA ASN A 187 -2.54 3.09 32.30
C ASN A 187 -3.52 3.14 31.14
N PHE A 188 -4.29 2.07 30.93
CA PHE A 188 -5.44 2.11 30.04
C PHE A 188 -6.47 3.04 30.67
N ASP A 189 -6.30 4.34 30.45
CA ASP A 189 -7.39 5.28 30.66
C ASP A 189 -8.55 4.84 29.75
N VAL A 190 -9.73 4.80 30.37
CA VAL A 190 -11.02 4.47 29.78
C VAL A 190 -11.07 4.99 28.35
N LEU A 191 -11.38 4.11 27.39
CA LEU A 191 -11.64 4.46 25.99
C LEU A 191 -12.71 5.56 25.94
N GLN A 192 -12.26 6.83 25.92
CA GLN A 192 -13.13 7.94 25.60
C GLN A 192 -13.47 7.79 24.13
N THR A 193 -14.73 7.49 23.85
CA THR A 193 -15.32 7.64 22.52
C THR A 193 -15.16 9.10 22.12
N ARG A 194 -14.16 9.37 21.27
CA ARG A 194 -13.90 10.71 20.74
C ARG A 194 -14.92 11.00 19.64
N ASP A 195 -15.94 11.79 19.98
CA ASP A 195 -16.99 12.32 19.07
C ASP A 195 -16.48 13.43 18.12
N GLU A 196 -15.17 13.54 17.90
CA GLU A 196 -14.61 14.58 17.03
C GLU A 196 -14.55 14.12 15.58
N ILE A 197 -15.01 14.98 14.67
CA ILE A 197 -14.82 14.85 13.22
C ILE A 197 -13.32 14.66 12.96
N ARG A 198 -12.92 13.43 12.60
CA ARG A 198 -11.53 13.14 12.28
C ARG A 198 -11.21 13.67 10.89
N LYS A 199 -10.45 14.76 10.84
CA LYS A 199 -9.83 15.23 9.59
C LYS A 199 -8.85 14.17 9.10
N MET A 200 -8.89 13.87 7.80
CA MET A 200 -7.89 13.01 7.17
C MET A 200 -6.49 13.56 7.47
N ARG A 201 -5.61 12.72 8.01
CA ARG A 201 -4.20 13.10 8.23
C ARG A 201 -3.36 12.73 7.02
N ASN A 202 -2.39 13.55 6.69
CA ASN A 202 -1.39 13.24 5.68
C ASN A 202 -0.02 13.20 6.36
N TYR A 203 0.63 12.05 6.33
CA TYR A 203 1.99 11.86 6.85
C TYR A 203 2.99 11.91 5.71
N ARG A 204 4.09 12.63 5.93
CA ARG A 204 5.22 12.72 5.01
C ARG A 204 6.16 11.55 5.25
N LEU A 205 6.35 10.75 4.22
CA LEU A 205 7.11 9.52 4.26
C LEU A 205 8.42 9.69 3.49
N ALA A 206 9.54 9.37 4.13
CA ALA A 206 10.84 9.28 3.48
C ALA A 206 11.23 7.81 3.33
N ILE A 207 11.37 7.31 2.10
CA ILE A 207 11.82 5.94 1.85
C ILE A 207 13.25 5.96 1.33
N SER A 208 14.16 5.35 2.09
CA SER A 208 15.52 5.05 1.61
C SER A 208 15.57 3.64 1.06
N CYS A 209 16.61 3.34 0.26
CA CYS A 209 16.85 1.97 -0.15
C CYS A 209 18.33 1.63 -0.17
N THR A 210 18.62 0.34 0.03
CA THR A 210 19.94 -0.23 -0.23
C THR A 210 20.16 -0.46 -1.73
N SER A 211 21.42 -0.56 -2.14
CA SER A 211 21.84 -0.93 -3.50
C SER A 211 21.39 -2.32 -3.89
N GLY A 212 21.25 -3.24 -2.93
CA GLY A 212 20.59 -4.53 -3.14
C GLY A 212 19.14 -4.35 -3.61
N PHE A 213 18.35 -3.52 -2.92
CA PHE A 213 16.98 -3.21 -3.33
C PHE A 213 16.96 -2.49 -4.68
N ALA A 214 17.82 -1.49 -4.86
CA ALA A 214 17.90 -0.74 -6.12
C ALA A 214 18.16 -1.66 -7.32
N THR A 215 19.04 -2.65 -7.16
CA THR A 215 19.36 -3.63 -8.20
C THR A 215 18.12 -4.43 -8.63
N ILE A 216 17.33 -4.94 -7.68
CA ILE A 216 16.13 -5.72 -8.02
C ILE A 216 14.96 -4.85 -8.49
N ALA A 217 14.95 -3.57 -8.14
CA ALA A 217 13.98 -2.62 -8.66
C ALA A 217 14.28 -2.15 -10.10
N GLY A 218 15.44 -2.51 -10.67
CA GLY A 218 15.85 -2.17 -12.05
C GLY A 218 17.06 -1.24 -12.16
N GLY A 219 17.68 -0.86 -11.04
CA GLY A 219 19.01 -0.21 -10.99
C GLY A 219 19.05 1.28 -11.34
N SER A 220 17.91 1.91 -11.62
CA SER A 220 17.81 3.35 -11.93
C SER A 220 16.91 4.09 -10.94
N GLU A 221 17.11 5.41 -10.79
CA GLU A 221 16.25 6.24 -9.93
C GLU A 221 14.75 6.09 -10.28
N SER A 222 14.41 6.08 -11.58
CA SER A 222 13.02 5.95 -12.04
C SER A 222 12.42 4.59 -11.68
N ALA A 223 13.18 3.51 -11.84
CA ALA A 223 12.68 2.17 -11.55
C ALA A 223 12.54 1.95 -10.03
N VAL A 224 13.47 2.48 -9.22
CA VAL A 224 13.35 2.50 -7.76
C VAL A 224 12.15 3.32 -7.32
N MET A 225 11.98 4.54 -7.86
CA MET A 225 10.84 5.39 -7.54
C MET A 225 9.51 4.71 -7.90
N ALA A 226 9.43 4.02 -9.04
CA ALA A 226 8.24 3.28 -9.43
C ALA A 226 7.87 2.19 -8.42
N LYS A 227 8.83 1.40 -7.93
CA LYS A 227 8.59 0.39 -6.89
C LYS A 227 8.26 0.98 -5.52
N VAL A 228 8.86 2.10 -5.15
CA VAL A 228 8.53 2.83 -3.91
C VAL A 228 7.11 3.38 -3.97
N VAL A 229 6.75 4.05 -5.07
CA VAL A 229 5.40 4.59 -5.30
C VAL A 229 4.37 3.46 -5.33
N GLU A 230 4.67 2.34 -6.00
CA GLU A 230 3.80 1.16 -5.99
C GLU A 230 3.48 0.69 -4.57
N ALA A 231 4.51 0.41 -3.76
CA ALA A 231 4.31 -0.07 -2.38
C ALA A 231 3.50 0.91 -1.52
N VAL A 232 3.80 2.20 -1.57
CA VAL A 232 3.11 3.25 -0.79
C VAL A 232 1.68 3.48 -1.31
N ASN A 233 1.46 3.41 -2.62
CA ASN A 233 0.14 3.57 -3.23
C ASN A 233 -0.78 2.43 -2.83
N LEU A 234 -0.30 1.18 -2.84
CA LEU A 234 -1.07 0.04 -2.36
C LEU A 234 -1.38 0.15 -0.86
N LEU A 235 -0.40 0.59 -0.06
CA LEU A 235 -0.56 0.80 1.39
C LEU A 235 -1.67 1.82 1.71
N ASN A 236 -1.71 2.90 0.92
CA ASN A 236 -2.65 3.99 1.11
C ASN A 236 -4.12 3.57 0.95
N LEU A 237 -4.44 2.44 0.29
CA LEU A 237 -5.83 1.97 0.25
C LEU A 237 -6.28 1.62 1.67
N ARG A 238 -5.57 0.72 2.34
CA ARG A 238 -5.96 0.22 3.66
C ARG A 238 -5.84 1.29 4.72
N TYR A 239 -4.78 2.10 4.67
CA TYR A 239 -4.55 3.12 5.69
C TYR A 239 -5.57 4.26 5.62
N HIS A 240 -6.05 4.56 4.42
CA HIS A 240 -7.16 5.48 4.22
C HIS A 240 -8.47 4.93 4.78
N VAL A 241 -8.80 3.67 4.47
CA VAL A 241 -10.06 3.01 4.88
C VAL A 241 -10.12 2.78 6.40
N ASP A 242 -9.06 2.24 7.00
CA ASP A 242 -9.08 1.82 8.41
C ASP A 242 -8.80 2.96 9.39
N PHE A 243 -7.88 3.86 9.02
CA PHE A 243 -7.29 4.79 9.99
C PHE A 243 -7.51 6.27 9.64
N GLY A 244 -8.08 6.54 8.46
CA GLY A 244 -8.38 7.90 8.01
C GLY A 244 -7.11 8.73 7.79
N PHE A 245 -6.02 8.12 7.33
CA PHE A 245 -4.83 8.87 6.94
C PHE A 245 -4.19 8.32 5.66
N ARG A 246 -3.41 9.18 5.01
CA ARG A 246 -2.62 8.86 3.82
C ARG A 246 -1.15 9.17 4.04
N MET A 247 -0.31 8.53 3.25
CA MET A 247 1.11 8.78 3.11
C MET A 247 1.37 9.56 1.83
N THR A 248 2.22 10.57 1.91
CA THR A 248 2.79 11.26 0.75
C THR A 248 4.30 11.20 0.87
N LEU A 249 4.99 10.75 -0.18
CA LEU A 249 6.44 10.77 -0.25
C LEU A 249 6.93 12.22 -0.23
N ILE A 250 8.04 12.46 0.46
CA ILE A 250 8.69 13.78 0.46
C ILE A 250 9.21 14.15 -0.93
N ASP A 251 9.49 15.43 -1.15
CA ASP A 251 10.21 15.88 -2.34
C ASP A 251 11.69 15.50 -2.29
N ASN A 252 12.25 15.20 -3.45
CA ASN A 252 13.61 14.70 -3.66
C ASN A 252 13.90 13.38 -2.94
N ASN A 253 12.91 12.50 -2.82
CA ASN A 253 13.07 11.22 -2.11
C ASN A 253 14.12 10.33 -2.80
N GLU A 254 14.39 10.52 -4.10
CA GLU A 254 15.43 9.77 -4.81
C GLU A 254 16.85 10.00 -4.30
N ARG A 255 17.08 11.10 -3.56
CA ARG A 255 18.36 11.35 -2.88
C ARG A 255 18.65 10.33 -1.78
N LEU A 256 17.63 9.59 -1.34
CA LEU A 256 17.73 8.53 -0.34
C LEU A 256 17.98 7.15 -0.96
N PHE A 257 18.13 7.05 -2.29
CA PHE A 257 18.38 5.80 -2.98
C PHE A 257 19.86 5.53 -3.14
N ASN A 258 20.37 4.48 -2.48
CA ASN A 258 21.72 4.01 -2.73
C ASN A 258 21.69 3.11 -3.96
N LEU A 259 22.16 3.59 -5.12
CA LEU A 259 22.09 2.83 -6.38
C LEU A 259 23.31 1.95 -6.63
N SER A 260 24.48 2.33 -6.11
CA SER A 260 25.74 1.65 -6.34
C SER A 260 26.20 0.92 -5.09
N ALA A 261 26.50 -0.37 -5.21
CA ALA A 261 27.06 -1.16 -4.12
C ALA A 261 28.41 -0.63 -3.62
N ALA A 262 29.17 0.04 -4.49
CA ALA A 262 30.48 0.60 -4.12
C ALA A 262 30.39 1.85 -3.22
N THR A 263 29.25 2.53 -3.21
CA THR A 263 29.03 3.78 -2.47
C THR A 263 27.84 3.69 -1.52
N ASP A 264 27.36 2.47 -1.26
CA ASP A 264 26.20 2.26 -0.41
C ASP A 264 26.51 2.61 1.03
N TYR A 265 25.70 3.47 1.63
CA TYR A 265 25.81 3.80 3.05
C TYR A 265 25.51 2.59 3.95
N PHE A 266 24.61 1.70 3.51
CA PHE A 266 24.14 0.57 4.29
C PHE A 266 25.11 -0.62 4.19
N VAL A 267 25.67 -1.00 5.32
CA VAL A 267 26.52 -2.20 5.47
C VAL A 267 25.70 -3.37 5.98
N ASP A 268 26.13 -4.59 5.65
CA ASP A 268 25.46 -5.84 6.03
C ASP A 268 23.95 -5.82 5.73
N GLN A 269 23.60 -5.50 4.48
CA GLN A 269 22.24 -5.25 4.00
C GLN A 269 21.25 -6.41 4.21
N THR A 270 21.76 -7.59 4.56
CA THR A 270 21.00 -8.78 4.88
C THR A 270 20.67 -8.95 6.37
N LYS A 271 21.02 -7.97 7.21
CA LYS A 271 20.77 -7.94 8.65
C LYS A 271 19.81 -6.81 9.00
N GLY A 272 18.51 -7.10 8.99
CA GLY A 272 17.45 -6.12 9.21
C GLY A 272 17.60 -5.37 10.53
N LEU A 273 17.94 -6.07 11.63
CA LEU A 273 18.17 -5.44 12.94
C LEU A 273 19.30 -4.38 12.88
N GLY A 274 20.37 -4.68 12.14
CA GLY A 274 21.50 -3.77 11.96
C GLY A 274 21.16 -2.53 11.14
N LEU A 275 20.13 -2.59 10.28
CA LEU A 275 19.74 -1.49 9.40
C LEU A 275 18.91 -0.42 10.10
N LEU A 276 18.26 -0.71 11.24
CA LEU A 276 17.41 0.24 11.98
C LEU A 276 18.15 1.55 12.30
N ARG A 277 19.29 1.43 12.99
CA ARG A 277 20.08 2.59 13.40
C ARG A 277 20.86 3.20 12.24
N GLN A 278 21.26 2.39 11.27
CA GLN A 278 21.90 2.88 10.05
C GLN A 278 20.95 3.80 9.27
N ASN A 279 19.67 3.42 9.13
CA ASN A 279 18.69 4.25 8.44
C ASN A 279 18.45 5.58 9.16
N GLN A 280 18.31 5.56 10.49
CA GLN A 280 18.20 6.82 11.24
C GLN A 280 19.39 7.75 10.99
N ASN A 281 20.62 7.25 11.12
CA ASN A 281 21.82 8.05 10.89
C ASN A 281 21.93 8.55 9.44
N PHE A 282 21.53 7.73 8.46
CA PHE A 282 21.54 8.10 7.05
C PHE A 282 20.57 9.24 6.76
N ILE A 283 19.33 9.11 7.22
CA ILE A 283 18.29 10.14 7.06
C ILE A 283 18.71 11.43 7.76
N ASP A 284 19.22 11.36 9.00
CA ASP A 284 19.67 12.54 9.76
C ASP A 284 20.87 13.26 9.09
N SER A 285 21.62 12.57 8.23
CA SER A 285 22.72 13.17 7.47
C SER A 285 22.25 13.95 6.22
N LEU A 286 21.01 13.75 5.77
CA LEU A 286 20.47 14.29 4.52
C LEU A 286 19.27 15.23 4.71
N LEU A 287 18.47 15.00 5.76
CA LEU A 287 17.20 15.67 6.02
C LEU A 287 17.16 16.24 7.45
N SER A 288 16.44 17.35 7.64
CA SER A 288 16.06 17.83 8.96
C SER A 288 14.93 16.95 9.51
N PRO A 289 14.82 16.76 10.84
CA PRO A 289 13.66 16.09 11.41
C PRO A 289 12.34 16.72 10.99
N GLU A 290 12.28 18.03 10.78
CA GLU A 290 11.03 18.68 10.36
C GLU A 290 10.60 18.35 8.92
N ASP A 291 11.44 17.72 8.09
CA ASP A 291 11.17 17.45 6.67
C ASP A 291 10.28 16.22 6.46
N TYR A 292 10.19 15.32 7.44
CA TYR A 292 9.49 14.04 7.32
C TYR A 292 8.87 13.59 8.65
N ASP A 293 7.80 12.79 8.58
CA ASP A 293 7.09 12.32 9.75
C ASP A 293 7.46 10.87 10.12
N LEU A 294 7.87 10.07 9.13
CA LEU A 294 8.44 8.73 9.33
C LEU A 294 9.29 8.28 8.15
N SER A 295 10.15 7.30 8.39
CA SER A 295 10.97 6.68 7.35
C SER A 295 11.16 5.19 7.56
N GLN A 296 11.32 4.47 6.45
CA GLN A 296 11.81 3.10 6.42
C GLN A 296 12.88 2.94 5.33
N VAL A 297 13.78 1.98 5.54
CA VAL A 297 14.70 1.50 4.50
C VAL A 297 14.15 0.24 3.86
N PHE A 298 14.16 0.21 2.53
CA PHE A 298 13.90 -0.98 1.73
C PHE A 298 15.20 -1.69 1.39
N THR A 299 15.28 -2.98 1.70
CA THR A 299 16.44 -3.83 1.37
C THR A 299 16.02 -5.07 0.60
N LYS A 300 16.95 -5.71 -0.14
CA LYS A 300 16.66 -6.84 -1.03
C LYS A 300 16.18 -8.11 -0.32
N VAL A 301 16.77 -8.42 0.83
CA VAL A 301 16.49 -9.62 1.63
C VAL A 301 17.10 -9.42 3.01
N CYS A 302 16.49 -10.00 4.03
CA CYS A 302 17.07 -10.14 5.36
C CYS A 302 17.15 -11.62 5.73
N SER A 303 18.20 -11.97 6.45
CA SER A 303 18.51 -13.34 6.88
C SER A 303 18.11 -13.60 8.33
N ASP A 304 17.71 -12.56 9.04
CA ASP A 304 17.43 -12.52 10.48
C ASP A 304 15.96 -12.22 10.80
N VAL A 305 15.27 -11.43 9.97
CA VAL A 305 13.86 -11.03 10.15
C VAL A 305 13.17 -10.83 8.79
N GLY A 306 11.84 -10.89 8.73
CA GLY A 306 11.08 -10.47 7.53
C GLY A 306 11.02 -8.95 7.38
N GLY A 307 10.95 -8.26 8.51
CA GLY A 307 10.98 -6.81 8.68
C GLY A 307 11.22 -6.50 10.15
N VAL A 308 11.56 -5.25 10.45
CA VAL A 308 11.72 -4.82 11.85
C VAL A 308 11.48 -3.33 12.00
N VAL A 309 10.86 -2.97 13.12
CA VAL A 309 10.69 -1.58 13.55
C VAL A 309 11.07 -1.45 15.01
N SER A 310 11.87 -0.42 15.31
CA SER A 310 12.08 0.10 16.67
C SER A 310 11.77 1.60 16.78
N GLY A 311 11.30 2.19 15.67
CA GLY A 311 10.96 3.59 15.53
C GLY A 311 9.48 3.89 15.75
N ARG A 312 9.19 5.15 16.07
CA ARG A 312 7.82 5.66 16.20
C ARG A 312 7.62 6.86 15.30
N ALA A 313 6.50 6.91 14.59
CA ALA A 313 6.13 8.05 13.76
C ALA A 313 6.16 9.34 14.60
N CYS A 314 6.70 10.41 14.02
CA CYS A 314 6.86 11.73 14.63
C CYS A 314 7.77 11.81 15.88
N ASP A 315 8.53 10.77 16.22
CA ASP A 315 9.61 10.85 17.22
C ASP A 315 10.95 11.06 16.51
N ASP A 316 11.48 12.27 16.58
CA ASP A 316 12.70 12.68 15.87
C ASP A 316 13.93 11.79 16.17
N ASN A 317 13.96 11.09 17.31
CA ASN A 317 15.09 10.24 17.68
C ASN A 317 15.01 8.82 17.09
N SER A 318 13.85 8.44 16.56
CA SER A 318 13.56 7.04 16.20
C SER A 318 12.69 6.86 14.96
N LYS A 319 12.06 7.91 14.41
CA LYS A 319 11.06 7.82 13.33
C LYS A 319 11.58 7.29 12.00
N ALA A 320 12.89 7.15 11.82
CA ALA A 320 13.50 6.48 10.67
C ALA A 320 13.97 5.04 10.96
N ARG A 321 13.70 4.50 12.15
CA ARG A 321 14.06 3.12 12.52
C ARG A 321 12.98 2.12 12.11
N GLY A 322 12.84 1.92 10.81
CA GLY A 322 12.02 0.86 10.24
C GLY A 322 12.69 0.25 9.02
N VAL A 323 12.56 -1.06 8.86
CA VAL A 323 13.19 -1.85 7.82
C VAL A 323 12.16 -2.80 7.24
N SER A 324 11.94 -2.69 5.93
CA SER A 324 11.15 -3.66 5.18
C SER A 324 12.08 -4.45 4.28
N CYS A 325 12.21 -5.74 4.57
CA CYS A 325 13.06 -6.62 3.79
C CYS A 325 12.22 -7.23 2.67
N ARG A 326 12.65 -6.97 1.44
CA ARG A 326 12.04 -7.58 0.26
C ARG A 326 12.32 -9.08 0.27
N SER A 327 11.32 -9.88 -0.06
CA SER A 327 11.56 -11.23 -0.58
C SER A 327 11.54 -11.15 -2.11
N SER A 328 11.85 -12.23 -2.83
CA SER A 328 11.63 -12.26 -4.28
C SER A 328 10.16 -12.00 -4.66
N ASP A 329 9.22 -12.23 -3.74
CA ASP A 329 7.78 -12.07 -3.92
C ASP A 329 7.31 -10.66 -3.51
N GLU A 330 6.72 -9.93 -4.47
CA GLU A 330 6.28 -8.54 -4.26
C GLU A 330 5.10 -8.40 -3.29
N ASP A 331 4.25 -9.41 -3.20
CA ASP A 331 3.08 -9.41 -2.32
C ASP A 331 3.49 -9.68 -0.88
N TYR A 332 4.45 -10.58 -0.68
CA TYR A 332 5.09 -10.78 0.61
C TYR A 332 5.80 -9.51 1.08
N PHE A 333 6.55 -8.85 0.20
CA PHE A 333 7.17 -7.57 0.54
C PHE A 333 6.13 -6.51 0.90
N PHE A 334 5.05 -6.40 0.12
CA PHE A 334 3.97 -5.45 0.38
C PHE A 334 3.28 -5.71 1.73
N THR A 335 2.95 -6.96 2.04
CA THR A 335 2.30 -7.31 3.32
C THR A 335 3.23 -7.10 4.51
N THR A 336 4.52 -7.41 4.36
CA THR A 336 5.56 -7.09 5.35
C THR A 336 5.67 -5.58 5.55
N PHE A 337 5.80 -4.79 4.48
CA PHE A 337 5.84 -3.32 4.56
C PHE A 337 4.60 -2.76 5.26
N LYS A 338 3.40 -3.25 4.90
CA LYS A 338 2.13 -2.89 5.55
C LYS A 338 2.15 -3.18 7.05
N HIS A 339 2.71 -4.33 7.44
CA HIS A 339 2.85 -4.75 8.84
C HIS A 339 3.82 -3.85 9.61
N GLU A 340 5.04 -3.66 9.10
CA GLU A 340 6.07 -2.84 9.73
C GLU A 340 5.65 -1.37 9.86
N MET A 341 5.00 -0.81 8.82
CA MET A 341 4.41 0.53 8.92
C MET A 341 3.41 0.62 10.08
N GLY A 342 2.68 -0.46 10.37
CA GLY A 342 1.75 -0.52 11.50
C GLY A 342 2.46 -0.41 12.84
N HIS A 343 3.62 -1.03 12.99
CA HIS A 343 4.45 -0.93 14.18
C HIS A 343 4.93 0.50 14.46
N GLN A 344 5.24 1.29 13.41
CA GLN A 344 5.65 2.68 13.59
C GLN A 344 4.53 3.58 14.14
N PHE A 345 3.27 3.18 14.02
CA PHE A 345 2.12 3.93 14.55
C PHE A 345 1.63 3.46 15.92
N ASN A 346 1.96 2.26 16.40
CA ASN A 346 1.59 1.82 17.76
C ASN A 346 2.37 0.57 18.24
N GLY A 347 3.66 0.74 18.53
CA GLY A 347 4.72 -0.28 18.69
C GLY A 347 4.59 -1.47 19.65
N ASP A 348 3.39 -1.91 20.05
CA ASP A 348 3.18 -3.17 20.80
C ASP A 348 2.09 -4.07 20.19
N ILE A 349 1.20 -3.52 19.37
CA ILE A 349 0.12 -4.26 18.70
C ILE A 349 0.10 -3.77 17.25
N PRO A 350 0.30 -4.64 16.24
CA PRO A 350 0.11 -4.25 14.85
C PRO A 350 -1.23 -3.52 14.72
N LEU A 351 -1.26 -2.36 14.07
CA LEU A 351 -2.48 -1.56 13.92
C LEU A 351 -3.67 -2.40 13.36
N MET A 352 -3.36 -3.49 12.65
CA MET A 352 -4.32 -4.49 12.15
C MET A 352 -4.99 -5.31 13.27
N LEU A 353 -4.33 -5.59 14.40
CA LEU A 353 -4.96 -6.17 15.59
C LEU A 353 -5.81 -5.14 16.35
N ALA A 354 -5.43 -3.86 16.35
CA ALA A 354 -6.17 -2.82 17.07
C ALA A 354 -7.60 -2.62 16.49
N THR A 355 -7.75 -2.74 15.16
CA THR A 355 -9.07 -2.73 14.50
C THR A 355 -9.94 -3.93 14.94
N ALA A 356 -9.32 -5.09 15.15
CA ALA A 356 -10.02 -6.28 15.67
C ALA A 356 -10.47 -6.10 17.14
N VAL A 357 -9.64 -5.50 17.99
CA VAL A 357 -9.97 -5.23 19.40
C VAL A 357 -11.06 -4.16 19.54
N HIS A 358 -11.08 -3.16 18.66
CA HIS A 358 -12.13 -2.13 18.66
C HIS A 358 -13.51 -2.70 18.28
N ASN A 359 -13.57 -3.63 17.30
CA ASN A 359 -14.84 -4.28 16.94
C ASN A 359 -15.34 -5.27 18.00
N MET A 360 -14.45 -5.89 18.79
CA MET A 360 -14.85 -6.74 19.91
C MET A 360 -15.47 -5.95 21.07
N THR A 361 -15.01 -4.72 21.32
CA THR A 361 -15.53 -3.88 22.42
C THR A 361 -16.89 -3.24 22.12
N GLN A 362 -17.26 -3.08 20.85
CA GLN A 362 -18.60 -2.64 20.42
C GLN A 362 -19.68 -3.73 20.61
N ASN A 363 -19.29 -5.02 20.65
CA ASN A 363 -20.21 -6.15 20.73
C ASN A 363 -20.45 -6.71 22.16
N HIS A 364 -19.98 -6.04 23.20
CA HIS A 364 -20.20 -6.49 24.59
C HIS A 364 -21.60 -6.14 25.14
N LEU A 365 -22.62 -6.76 24.55
CA LEU A 365 -23.87 -7.12 25.24
C LEU A 365 -24.28 -8.52 24.80
N THR A 366 -23.52 -9.56 25.13
CA THR A 366 -24.05 -10.89 25.49
C THR A 366 -22.93 -11.85 25.89
N ASN A 367 -23.07 -12.44 27.08
CA ASN A 367 -22.18 -13.47 27.65
C ASN A 367 -22.32 -14.81 26.91
N GLN A 368 -21.82 -14.90 25.69
CA GLN A 368 -21.50 -16.17 25.06
C GLN A 368 -20.14 -16.05 24.41
N ALA A 369 -19.30 -17.08 24.56
CA ALA A 369 -18.06 -17.21 23.82
C ALA A 369 -18.38 -17.18 22.32
N GLN A 370 -18.32 -16.00 21.72
CA GLN A 370 -18.41 -15.86 20.28
C GLN A 370 -17.03 -16.16 19.72
N VAL A 371 -16.93 -17.31 19.06
CA VAL A 371 -15.87 -17.58 18.10
C VAL A 371 -16.10 -16.59 16.96
N VAL A 372 -15.47 -15.42 17.04
CA VAL A 372 -15.41 -14.50 15.91
C VAL A 372 -14.45 -15.15 14.91
N ARG A 373 -15.00 -15.82 13.90
CA ARG A 373 -14.22 -16.38 12.79
C ARG A 373 -13.71 -15.23 11.95
N TYR A 374 -12.47 -14.82 12.20
CA TYR A 374 -11.64 -14.24 11.15
C TYR A 374 -10.81 -15.39 10.57
N TYR A 375 -11.11 -15.74 9.32
CA TYR A 375 -10.25 -16.63 8.57
C TYR A 375 -8.88 -15.97 8.42
N HIS A 376 -7.82 -16.73 8.75
CA HIS A 376 -6.43 -16.50 8.35
C HIS A 376 -5.59 -15.48 9.15
N MET A 377 -5.10 -15.93 10.32
CA MET A 377 -3.66 -16.03 10.66
C MET A 377 -3.62 -16.54 12.12
N GLU A 378 -3.35 -17.82 12.36
CA GLU A 378 -3.04 -18.30 13.72
C GLU A 378 -1.68 -17.72 14.14
N ILE A 379 -1.68 -16.51 14.69
CA ILE A 379 -0.57 -16.09 15.55
C ILE A 379 -0.85 -16.74 16.91
N ILE A 380 -0.14 -17.82 17.21
CA ILE A 380 -0.11 -18.39 18.56
C ILE A 380 0.58 -17.37 19.47
N VAL A 381 -0.20 -16.52 20.14
CA VAL A 381 0.30 -15.72 21.25
C VAL A 381 0.13 -16.55 22.52
N VAL A 382 1.21 -17.20 22.96
CA VAL A 382 1.27 -17.81 24.30
C VAL A 382 1.30 -16.67 25.32
N THR A 383 0.13 -16.23 25.77
CA THR A 383 0.01 -15.42 26.98
C THR A 383 -0.09 -16.37 28.17
N THR A 384 1.02 -16.57 28.88
CA THR A 384 0.97 -17.14 30.23
C THR A 384 0.35 -16.10 31.17
N MET A 385 -0.98 -16.04 31.23
CA MET A 385 -1.66 -15.37 32.33
C MET A 385 -1.56 -16.25 33.57
N SER A 386 -0.62 -15.96 34.47
CA SER A 386 -0.66 -16.48 35.83
C SER A 386 -1.86 -15.84 36.55
N VAL A 387 -2.96 -16.56 36.62
CA VAL A 387 -4.09 -16.19 37.47
C VAL A 387 -3.72 -16.53 38.91
N GLN A 388 -3.42 -15.53 39.72
CA GLN A 388 -3.29 -15.69 41.16
C GLN A 388 -4.69 -15.51 41.76
N GLU A 389 -5.44 -16.61 41.86
CA GLU A 389 -6.74 -16.65 42.52
C GLU A 389 -6.57 -16.36 44.01
N LYS A 390 -7.19 -15.26 44.44
CA LYS A 390 -7.39 -14.91 45.84
C LYS A 390 -8.57 -15.74 46.34
N ILE A 391 -8.30 -16.95 46.84
CA ILE A 391 -9.30 -17.76 47.55
C ILE A 391 -9.67 -17.03 48.84
N THR A 392 -10.91 -16.55 48.90
CA THR A 392 -11.58 -16.17 50.15
C THR A 392 -12.55 -17.30 50.48
N SER A 393 -12.35 -17.97 51.62
CA SER A 393 -13.41 -18.78 52.24
C SER A 393 -13.22 -18.75 53.76
N MET A 394 -14.26 -18.23 54.42
CA MET A 394 -14.72 -18.41 55.81
C MET A 394 -13.68 -18.50 56.95
#